data_AF-A0A930SRZ0-F1
#
_entry.id   AF-A0A930SRZ0-F1
#
_cell.length_a   1.000
_cell.length_b   1.000
_cell.length_c   1.000
_cell.angle_alpha   90.00
_cell.angle_beta   90.00
_cell.angle_gamma   90.00
#
_symmetry.space_group_name_H-M   'P 1'
#
loop_
_entity.id
_entity.type
_entity.pdbx_description
1 polymer ?
#
loop_
_entity_poly.entity_id
_entity_poly.type
_entity_poly.pdbx_seq_one_letter_code
_entity_poly.pdbx_strand_id
1 'polypeptide(L)'
;MTKGKQILRELAAMQQQLTGQEQTVTTDLQQVWQALASAQAVLVYLPWYERVDDQLYESNQIVLQHRTQQRVYFANPLKRGNEASGQELGGPTEGPARQVHADGLQSMSEVEFEKRFVMGGGCALI
;
A
#
# COMPACT_ATOMS: atom_id res chain seq x y z
N MET A 1 -8.52 -6.81 -16.69
CA MET A 1 -7.93 -5.72 -15.88
C MET A 1 -8.17 -6.05 -14.41
N THR A 2 -7.20 -5.83 -13.52
CA THR A 2 -7.38 -6.07 -12.09
C THR A 2 -8.24 -4.98 -11.46
N LYS A 3 -9.08 -5.34 -10.49
CA LYS A 3 -10.00 -4.41 -9.77
C LYS A 3 -9.24 -3.21 -9.18
N GLY A 4 -8.03 -3.42 -8.67
CA GLY A 4 -7.16 -2.37 -8.14
C GLY A 4 -6.80 -1.28 -9.13
N LYS A 5 -6.44 -1.66 -10.36
CA LYS A 5 -6.06 -0.70 -11.41
C LYS A 5 -7.25 0.17 -11.84
N GLN A 6 -8.46 -0.36 -11.79
CA GLN A 6 -9.67 0.43 -12.06
C GLN A 6 -9.92 1.45 -10.95
N ILE A 7 -9.85 1.04 -9.68
CA ILE A 7 -10.06 1.96 -8.56
C ILE A 7 -9.02 3.09 -8.55
N LEU A 8 -7.73 2.78 -8.77
CA LEU A 8 -6.70 3.82 -8.84
C LEU A 8 -6.90 4.79 -10.01
N ARG A 9 -7.42 4.32 -11.14
CA ARG A 9 -7.75 5.20 -12.29
C ARG A 9 -8.91 6.13 -11.99
N GLU A 10 -9.95 5.63 -11.32
CA GLU A 10 -11.09 6.45 -10.89
C GLU A 10 -10.63 7.53 -9.89
N LEU A 11 -9.76 7.15 -8.94
CA LEU A 11 -9.13 8.10 -8.02
C LEU A 11 -8.24 9.13 -8.75
N ALA A 12 -7.44 8.70 -9.73
CA ALA A 12 -6.63 9.59 -10.56
C ALA A 12 -7.49 10.65 -11.26
N ALA A 13 -8.59 10.21 -11.90
CA ALA A 13 -9.52 11.09 -12.58
C ALA A 13 -10.18 12.09 -11.62
N MET A 14 -10.57 11.64 -10.42
CA MET A 14 -11.11 12.53 -9.39
C MET A 14 -10.07 13.55 -8.90
N GLN A 15 -8.82 13.14 -8.65
CA GLN A 15 -7.77 14.06 -8.21
C GLN A 15 -7.44 15.09 -9.29
N GLN A 16 -7.38 14.68 -10.56
CA GLN A 16 -7.17 15.60 -11.67
C GLN A 16 -8.29 16.64 -11.78
N GLN A 17 -9.55 16.24 -11.58
CA GLN A 17 -10.68 17.17 -11.57
C GLN A 17 -10.62 18.17 -10.41
N LEU A 18 -10.12 17.76 -9.24
CA LEU A 18 -10.08 18.60 -8.04
C LEU A 18 -8.85 19.52 -7.99
N THR A 19 -7.70 19.03 -8.42
CA THR A 19 -6.40 19.70 -8.25
C THR A 19 -5.82 20.26 -9.54
N GLY A 20 -6.34 19.82 -10.70
CA GLY A 20 -5.76 20.10 -12.01
C GLY A 20 -4.46 19.36 -12.30
N GLN A 21 -3.93 18.56 -11.36
CA GLN A 21 -2.72 17.80 -11.53
C GLN A 21 -3.02 16.43 -12.14
N GLU A 22 -2.31 16.09 -13.21
CA GLU A 22 -2.42 14.78 -13.84
C GLU A 22 -1.64 13.75 -13.02
N GLN A 23 -2.31 12.65 -12.67
CA GLN A 23 -1.70 11.50 -12.01
C GLN A 23 -1.78 10.27 -12.90
N THR A 24 -0.76 9.44 -12.84
CA THR A 24 -0.62 8.26 -13.69
C THR A 24 -0.64 7.00 -12.86
N VAL A 25 -1.38 5.99 -13.32
CA VAL A 25 -1.32 4.66 -12.72
C VAL A 25 -0.20 3.85 -13.35
N THR A 26 0.81 3.49 -12.54
CA THR A 26 1.96 2.69 -12.96
C THR A 26 1.94 1.28 -12.34
N THR A 27 2.50 0.32 -13.07
CA THR A 27 2.84 -1.03 -12.56
C THR A 27 4.36 -1.21 -12.48
N ASP A 28 5.13 -0.17 -12.78
CA ASP A 28 6.59 -0.18 -12.73
C ASP A 28 7.06 0.22 -11.33
N LEU A 29 7.58 -0.75 -10.60
CA LEU A 29 8.07 -0.57 -9.23
C LEU A 29 9.19 0.47 -9.14
N GLN A 30 10.03 0.61 -10.17
CA GLN A 30 11.10 1.60 -10.16
C GLN A 30 10.53 3.03 -10.17
N GLN A 31 9.45 3.26 -10.92
CA GLN A 31 8.74 4.54 -10.92
C GLN A 31 8.07 4.83 -9.58
N VAL A 32 7.53 3.80 -8.91
CA VAL A 32 6.99 3.92 -7.54
C VAL A 32 8.06 4.41 -6.58
N TRP A 33 9.27 3.83 -6.64
CA TRP A 33 10.39 4.24 -5.80
C TRP A 33 10.89 5.65 -6.10
N GLN A 34 10.93 6.03 -7.38
CA GLN A 34 11.28 7.40 -7.77
C GLN A 34 10.24 8.42 -7.28
N ALA A 35 8.95 8.10 -7.42
CA ALA A 35 7.86 8.93 -6.93
C ALA A 35 7.88 9.06 -5.41
N LEU A 36 8.13 7.96 -4.68
CA LEU A 36 8.22 7.99 -3.21
C LEU A 36 9.40 8.84 -2.71
N ALA A 37 10.49 8.92 -3.47
CA ALA A 37 11.65 9.74 -3.11
C ALA A 37 11.42 11.24 -3.34
N SER A 38 10.53 11.62 -4.26
CA SER A 38 10.23 13.02 -4.61
C SER A 38 8.92 13.55 -4.01
N ALA A 39 8.01 12.66 -3.59
CA ALA A 39 6.71 12.99 -3.01
C ALA A 39 6.67 12.71 -1.50
N GLN A 40 5.67 13.28 -0.83
CA GLN A 40 5.40 12.96 0.58
C GLN A 40 4.75 11.59 0.78
N ALA A 41 4.02 11.09 -0.23
CA ALA A 41 3.36 9.79 -0.18
C ALA A 41 2.96 9.28 -1.56
N VAL A 42 2.87 7.96 -1.72
CA VAL A 42 2.41 7.29 -2.94
C VAL A 42 1.27 6.35 -2.60
N LEU A 43 0.13 6.49 -3.28
CA LEU A 43 -0.99 5.56 -3.12
C LEU A 43 -0.71 4.29 -3.91
N VAL A 44 -0.69 3.16 -3.22
CA VAL A 44 -0.36 1.87 -3.80
C VAL A 44 -1.50 0.90 -3.60
N TYR A 45 -1.92 0.28 -4.70
CA TYR A 45 -2.64 -0.97 -4.67
C TYR A 45 -1.66 -2.14 -4.51
N LEU A 46 -1.73 -2.80 -3.36
CA LEU A 46 -0.89 -3.96 -3.06
C LEU A 46 -1.79 -5.11 -2.61
N PRO A 47 -1.98 -6.15 -3.43
CA PRO A 47 -3.00 -7.17 -3.16
C PRO A 47 -2.55 -8.17 -2.10
N TRP A 48 -3.33 -8.28 -1.03
CA TRP A 48 -3.32 -9.43 -0.12
C TRP A 48 -4.67 -9.59 0.60
N TYR A 49 -4.86 -10.75 1.22
CA TYR A 49 -6.03 -11.01 2.05
C TYR A 49 -5.68 -10.86 3.52
N GLU A 50 -6.56 -10.22 4.28
CA GLU A 50 -6.52 -10.13 5.74
C GLU A 50 -7.78 -10.73 6.32
N ARG A 51 -7.67 -11.28 7.53
CA ARG A 51 -8.83 -11.74 8.30
C ARG A 51 -9.16 -10.68 9.35
N VAL A 52 -10.42 -10.22 9.36
CA VAL A 52 -10.95 -9.28 10.38
C VAL A 52 -12.33 -9.79 10.77
N ASP A 53 -12.58 -10.00 12.06
CA ASP A 53 -13.85 -10.50 12.59
C ASP A 53 -14.37 -11.76 11.85
N ASP A 54 -13.49 -12.74 11.64
CA ASP A 54 -13.72 -13.98 10.88
C ASP A 54 -14.11 -13.82 9.40
N GLN A 55 -14.03 -12.61 8.86
CA GLN A 55 -14.24 -12.32 7.45
C GLN A 55 -12.92 -12.04 6.74
N LEU A 56 -12.79 -12.58 5.52
CA LEU A 56 -11.63 -12.36 4.68
C LEU A 56 -11.83 -11.10 3.84
N TYR A 57 -11.02 -10.08 4.10
CA TYR A 57 -11.00 -8.83 3.35
C TYR A 57 -9.79 -8.83 2.43
N GLU A 58 -10.00 -8.44 1.18
CA GLU A 58 -8.89 -8.13 0.29
C GLU A 58 -8.39 -6.72 0.67
N SER A 59 -7.27 -6.65 1.40
CA SER A 59 -6.59 -5.39 1.68
C SER A 59 -5.88 -4.96 0.42
N ASN A 60 -6.29 -3.80 -0.08
CA ASN A 60 -6.09 -3.44 -1.46
C ASN A 60 -5.38 -2.10 -1.62
N GLN A 61 -5.36 -1.22 -0.62
CA GLN A 61 -4.86 0.15 -0.80
C GLN A 61 -4.08 0.58 0.43
N ILE A 62 -2.83 0.95 0.21
CA ILE A 62 -1.95 1.50 1.23
C ILE A 62 -1.34 2.79 0.73
N VAL A 63 -1.01 3.67 1.67
CA VAL A 63 -0.31 4.92 1.40
C VAL A 63 1.13 4.72 1.81
N LEU A 64 2.03 4.53 0.84
CA LEU A 64 3.47 4.49 1.09
C LEU A 64 3.94 5.87 1.52
N GLN A 65 4.76 5.92 2.56
CA GLN A 65 5.29 7.17 3.11
C GLN A 65 6.81 7.19 3.13
N HIS A 66 7.44 6.06 3.42
CA HIS A 66 8.88 5.99 3.55
C HIS A 66 9.42 4.59 3.23
N ARG A 67 10.69 4.53 2.81
CA ARG A 67 11.43 3.29 2.58
C ARG A 67 12.85 3.44 3.12
N THR A 68 13.32 2.40 3.80
CA THR A 68 14.74 2.19 4.11
C THR A 68 15.27 1.01 3.29
N GLN A 69 16.56 0.70 3.39
CA GLN A 69 17.16 -0.46 2.70
C GLN A 69 16.54 -1.83 3.06
N GLN A 70 15.75 -1.90 4.13
CA GLN A 70 15.21 -3.16 4.65
C GLN A 70 13.69 -3.19 4.76
N ARG A 71 13.04 -2.03 4.86
CA ARG A 71 11.62 -1.93 5.20
C ARG A 71 10.93 -0.83 4.41
N VAL A 72 9.64 -1.08 4.17
CA VAL A 72 8.71 -0.12 3.60
C VAL A 72 7.70 0.25 4.67
N TYR A 73 7.43 1.54 4.81
CA TYR A 73 6.53 2.13 5.79
C TYR A 73 5.31 2.72 5.09
N PHE A 74 4.14 2.41 5.60
CA PHE A 74 2.88 2.73 4.95
C PHE A 74 1.73 2.85 5.94
N ALA A 75 0.72 3.64 5.58
CA ALA A 75 -0.57 3.65 6.27
C ALA A 75 -1.56 2.74 5.54
N ASN A 76 -2.36 1.97 6.29
CA ASN A 76 -3.49 1.21 5.75
C ASN A 76 -4.80 1.91 6.16
N PRO A 77 -5.49 2.62 5.26
CA PRO A 77 -6.71 3.37 5.59
C PRO A 77 -7.86 2.51 6.15
N LEU A 78 -7.86 1.21 5.88
CA LEU A 78 -8.88 0.29 6.38
C LEU A 78 -8.65 -0.13 7.84
N LYS A 79 -7.44 0.10 8.38
CA LYS A 79 -7.14 -0.17 9.78
C LYS A 79 -7.46 1.06 10.63
N ARG A 80 -8.44 0.90 11.52
CA ARG A 80 -8.69 1.86 12.60
C ARG A 80 -7.56 1.67 13.61
N GLY A 81 -6.77 2.70 13.87
CA GLY A 81 -5.51 2.68 14.64
C GLY A 81 -5.59 2.29 16.13
N ASN A 82 -6.34 1.24 16.46
CA ASN A 82 -6.42 0.63 17.78
C ASN A 82 -5.44 -0.55 17.92
N GLU A 83 -4.57 -0.76 16.95
CA GLU A 83 -3.56 -1.81 16.96
C GLU A 83 -2.41 -1.39 17.90
N ALA A 84 -1.96 -2.30 18.76
CA ALA A 84 -0.89 -1.98 19.70
C ALA A 84 0.44 -1.78 18.98
N SER A 85 1.16 -0.71 19.31
CA SER A 85 2.51 -0.48 18.80
C SER A 85 3.45 -1.63 19.16
N GLY A 86 4.34 -1.98 18.25
CA GLY A 86 5.28 -3.09 18.37
C GLY A 86 4.67 -4.46 18.06
N GLN A 87 3.37 -4.55 17.75
CA GLN A 87 2.73 -5.81 17.39
C GLN A 87 3.00 -6.18 15.93
N GLU A 88 3.35 -7.45 15.71
CA GLU A 88 3.37 -8.04 14.37
C GLU A 88 1.95 -8.47 13.96
N LEU A 89 1.51 -8.03 12.79
CA LEU A 89 0.22 -8.31 12.18
C LEU A 89 0.41 -9.05 10.85
N GLY A 90 -0.49 -9.98 10.54
CA GLY A 90 -0.40 -10.78 9.33
C GLY A 90 0.60 -11.94 9.44
N GLY A 91 0.64 -12.77 8.40
CA GLY A 91 1.42 -14.01 8.33
C GLY A 91 0.94 -14.87 7.15
N PRO A 92 1.52 -16.06 6.89
CA PRO A 92 1.20 -16.87 5.71
C PRO A 92 -0.30 -17.09 5.47
N THR A 93 -1.10 -17.07 6.53
CA THR A 93 -2.57 -17.23 6.56
C THR A 93 -3.37 -15.91 6.51
N GLU A 94 -2.76 -14.75 6.81
CA GLU A 94 -3.44 -13.46 7.04
C GLU A 94 -2.74 -12.25 6.38
N GLY A 95 -1.90 -12.48 5.37
CA GLY A 95 -1.21 -11.44 4.60
C GLY A 95 0.29 -11.32 4.93
N PRO A 96 1.01 -10.34 4.39
CA PRO A 96 2.42 -10.17 4.72
C PRO A 96 2.61 -9.82 6.20
N ALA A 97 3.67 -10.36 6.81
CA ALA A 97 4.10 -9.98 8.15
C ALA A 97 4.47 -8.49 8.19
N ARG A 98 3.87 -7.74 9.13
CA ARG A 98 4.10 -6.29 9.28
C ARG A 98 4.07 -5.87 10.74
N GLN A 99 4.74 -4.77 11.09
CA GLN A 99 4.76 -4.22 12.45
C GLN A 99 4.04 -2.87 12.50
N VAL A 100 3.30 -2.62 13.58
CA VAL A 100 2.65 -1.33 13.86
C VAL A 100 3.55 -0.46 14.72
N HIS A 101 3.65 0.83 14.37
CA HIS A 101 4.40 1.85 15.11
C HIS A 101 3.44 2.74 15.93
N ALA A 102 4.00 3.54 16.85
CA ALA A 102 3.23 4.34 17.81
C ALA A 102 2.31 5.40 17.19
N ASP A 103 2.59 5.80 15.95
CA ASP A 103 1.82 6.73 15.12
C ASP A 103 0.75 6.04 14.26
N GLY A 104 0.58 4.72 14.40
CA GLY A 104 -0.32 3.92 13.57
C GLY A 104 0.28 3.57 12.19
N LEU A 105 1.53 3.94 11.93
CA LEU A 105 2.24 3.56 10.73
C LEU A 105 2.55 2.07 10.76
N GLN A 106 2.38 1.40 9.62
CA GLN A 106 2.70 -0.01 9.47
C GLN A 106 3.99 -0.15 8.67
N SER A 107 4.72 -1.24 8.90
CA SER A 107 5.94 -1.52 8.12
C SER A 107 6.07 -3.00 7.81
N MET A 108 6.55 -3.33 6.61
CA MET A 108 6.91 -4.70 6.22
C MET A 108 8.31 -4.72 5.62
N SER A 109 8.88 -5.91 5.42
CA SER A 109 10.16 -6.02 4.72
C SER A 109 10.01 -5.56 3.27
N GLU A 110 11.06 -4.92 2.74
CA GLU A 110 11.08 -4.51 1.34
C GLU A 110 10.87 -5.70 0.40
N VAL A 111 11.54 -6.82 0.65
CA VAL A 111 11.42 -8.05 -0.15
C VAL A 111 9.97 -8.55 -0.23
N GLU A 112 9.23 -8.55 0.88
CA GLU A 112 7.83 -9.00 0.85
C GLU A 112 6.94 -7.99 0.11
N PHE A 113 7.19 -6.69 0.28
CA PHE A 113 6.52 -5.66 -0.49
C PHE A 113 6.73 -5.86 -2.00
N GLU A 114 7.98 -6.00 -2.45
CA GLU A 114 8.32 -6.14 -3.87
C GLU A 114 7.72 -7.41 -4.46
N LYS A 115 7.82 -8.52 -3.73
CA LYS A 115 7.20 -9.79 -4.11
C LYS A 115 5.70 -9.62 -4.34
N ARG A 116 4.99 -8.96 -3.41
CA ARG A 116 3.54 -8.72 -3.51
C ARG A 116 3.21 -7.75 -4.64
N PHE A 117 4.02 -6.73 -4.85
CA PHE A 117 3.78 -5.74 -5.89
C PHE A 117 3.97 -6.36 -7.27
N VAL A 118 5.08 -7.07 -7.49
CA VAL A 118 5.42 -7.65 -8.80
C VAL A 118 4.59 -8.90 -9.08
N MET A 119 4.57 -9.87 -8.15
CA MET A 119 3.88 -11.15 -8.38
C MET A 119 2.38 -11.07 -8.13
N GLY A 120 1.94 -10.20 -7.22
CA GLY A 120 0.52 -10.02 -6.91
C GLY A 120 -0.22 -9.13 -7.91
N GLY A 121 0.49 -8.40 -8.79
CA GLY A 121 -0.14 -7.47 -9.71
C GLY A 121 -0.50 -6.14 -9.05
N GLY A 122 0.38 -5.66 -8.17
CA GLY A 122 0.32 -4.34 -7.57
C GLY A 122 0.41 -3.23 -8.61
N CYS A 123 -0.13 -2.07 -8.24
CA CYS A 123 -0.01 -0.85 -9.04
C CYS A 123 -0.03 0.37 -8.13
N ALA A 124 0.45 1.50 -8.61
CA ALA A 124 0.53 2.73 -7.84
C ALA A 124 -0.04 3.90 -8.63
N LEU A 125 -0.53 4.89 -7.91
CA LEU A 125 -0.90 6.19 -8.42
C LEU A 125 0.24 7.17 -8.09
N ILE A 126 0.90 7.70 -9.12
CA ILE A 126 2.05 8.60 -9.04
C ILE A 126 1.80 9.90 -9.79
#